data_AF-A0A7C4FSI3-F1
#
_entry.id   AF-A0A7C4FSI3-F1
#
_cell.length_a   1.000
_cell.length_b   1.000
_cell.length_c   1.000
_cell.angle_alpha   90.00
_cell.angle_beta   90.00
_cell.angle_gamma   90.00
#
_symmetry.space_group_name_H-M   'P 1'
#
loop_
_entity.id
_entity.type
_entity.pdbx_description
1 polymer ?
#
loop_
_entity_poly.entity_id
_entity_poly.type
_entity_poly.pdbx_seq_one_letter_code
_entity_poly.pdbx_strand_id
1 'polypeptide(L)'
;MSYAGSYDIHLPIPSDATNEVKKSWGERAFTVFKSKKYDPQMPILCYMPQVKDAHLITQYKNDSNYTSYINKLGSLDCAKEATSGYANTFRLTYKEPDANTVIMLIKFNMLTQIEVIRNTMKERILAKRKGVQ
;
A
#
# COMPACT_ATOMS: atom_id res chain seq x y z
N MET A 1 -0.38 2.47 24.77
CA MET A 1 -0.33 3.86 24.26
C MET A 1 0.46 3.84 22.96
N SER A 2 -0.01 4.46 21.87
CA SER A 2 0.74 4.49 20.60
C SER A 2 1.80 5.60 20.63
N TYR A 3 2.82 5.51 19.76
CA TYR A 3 3.82 6.59 19.63
C TYR A 3 3.15 7.94 19.39
N ALA A 4 2.25 8.02 18.41
CA ALA A 4 1.50 9.25 18.08
C ALA A 4 0.68 9.78 19.27
N GLY A 5 0.02 8.88 20.02
CA GLY A 5 -0.74 9.27 21.21
C GLY A 5 0.13 9.75 22.38
N SER A 6 1.42 9.41 22.40
CA SER A 6 2.37 9.86 23.42
C SER A 6 2.89 11.28 23.16
N TYR A 7 2.73 11.79 21.94
CA TYR A 7 3.21 13.10 21.50
C TYR A 7 2.09 14.02 20.98
N ASP A 8 0.83 13.68 21.28
CA ASP A 8 -0.35 14.43 20.81
C ASP A 8 -0.40 14.64 19.29
N ILE A 9 0.11 13.66 18.53
CA ILE A 9 0.09 13.68 17.07
C ILE A 9 -1.22 13.03 16.60
N HIS A 10 -2.05 13.81 15.92
CA HIS A 10 -3.28 13.35 15.30
C HIS A 10 -2.97 12.47 14.08
N LEU A 11 -3.07 11.15 14.24
CA LEU A 11 -3.02 10.19 13.13
C LEU A 11 -4.27 9.32 13.09
N PRO A 12 -4.76 8.94 11.88
CA PRO A 12 -5.87 8.02 11.77
C PRO A 12 -5.44 6.68 12.38
N ILE A 13 -6.11 6.26 13.45
CA ILE A 13 -5.68 5.09 14.19
C ILE A 13 -6.02 3.83 13.39
N PRO A 14 -5.06 2.94 13.07
CA PRO A 14 -5.36 1.65 12.46
C PRO A 14 -6.28 0.77 13.32
N SER A 15 -6.40 1.06 14.62
CA SER A 15 -7.29 0.34 15.53
C SER A 15 -8.78 0.55 15.23
N ASP A 16 -9.14 1.65 14.56
CA ASP A 16 -10.50 1.93 14.10
C ASP A 16 -10.86 1.23 12.79
N ALA A 17 -9.86 0.62 12.14
CA ALA A 17 -10.09 -0.25 11.01
C ALA A 17 -10.91 -1.47 11.48
N THR A 18 -11.96 -1.81 10.73
CA THR A 18 -12.80 -2.97 11.05
C THR A 18 -11.92 -4.22 11.22
N ASN A 19 -12.41 -5.23 11.96
CA ASN A 19 -11.67 -6.48 12.16
C ASN A 19 -11.23 -7.12 10.82
N GLU A 20 -11.93 -6.85 9.72
CA GLU A 20 -11.56 -7.26 8.37
C GLU A 20 -10.30 -6.55 7.85
N VAL A 21 -10.20 -5.22 8.03
CA VAL A 21 -9.00 -4.46 7.62
C VAL A 21 -7.78 -4.90 8.42
N LYS A 22 -7.95 -5.19 9.73
CA LYS A 22 -6.87 -5.71 10.58
C LYS A 22 -6.40 -7.11 10.16
N LYS A 23 -7.32 -7.98 9.73
CA LYS A 23 -6.97 -9.33 9.23
C LYS A 23 -6.26 -9.28 7.88
N SER A 24 -6.62 -8.35 7.00
CA SER A 24 -5.98 -8.19 5.69
C SER A 24 -4.74 -7.28 5.70
N TRP A 25 -4.32 -6.81 6.88
CA TRP A 25 -3.25 -5.83 7.01
C TRP A 25 -1.91 -6.51 6.69
N GLY A 26 -1.25 -6.06 5.63
CA GLY A 26 -0.05 -6.75 5.11
C GLY A 26 -0.36 -7.87 4.11
N GLU A 27 -1.62 -8.06 3.70
CA GLU A 27 -1.99 -8.95 2.58
C GLU A 27 -2.43 -8.15 1.35
N ARG A 28 -2.93 -6.93 1.57
CA ARG A 28 -3.34 -5.99 0.52
C ARG A 28 -2.18 -5.11 0.08
N ALA A 29 -2.06 -4.88 -1.22
CA ALA A 29 -1.07 -3.98 -1.78
C ALA A 29 -1.26 -2.52 -1.34
N PHE A 30 -2.47 -2.13 -0.93
CA PHE A 30 -2.79 -0.76 -0.60
C PHE A 30 -3.94 -0.67 0.40
N THR A 31 -3.85 0.27 1.35
CA THR A 31 -4.90 0.51 2.34
C THR A 31 -4.94 2.00 2.66
N VAL A 32 -6.15 2.56 2.72
CA VAL A 32 -6.34 3.98 3.07
C VAL A 32 -6.95 4.10 4.45
N PHE A 33 -6.24 4.76 5.36
CA PHE A 33 -6.71 5.07 6.70
C PHE A 33 -7.21 6.52 6.74
N LYS A 34 -8.48 6.68 7.11
CA LYS A 34 -9.18 7.95 7.27
C LYS A 34 -9.85 7.95 8.64
N SER A 35 -10.02 9.13 9.24
CA SER A 35 -10.86 9.28 10.42
C SER A 35 -12.34 9.04 10.05
N LYS A 36 -13.10 8.45 10.98
CA LYS A 36 -14.56 8.29 10.86
C LYS A 36 -15.28 9.64 10.85
N LYS A 37 -14.73 10.64 11.54
CA LYS A 37 -15.24 12.02 11.57
C LYS A 37 -14.29 12.92 10.80
N TYR A 38 -14.84 13.87 10.03
CA TYR A 38 -14.01 14.84 9.33
C TYR A 38 -13.23 15.68 10.35
N ASP A 39 -11.91 15.56 10.29
CA ASP A 39 -10.96 16.37 11.05
C ASP A 39 -9.98 17.00 10.05
N PRO A 40 -9.95 18.33 9.92
CA PRO A 40 -9.05 19.02 9.01
C PRO A 40 -7.57 18.89 9.43
N GLN A 41 -7.28 18.64 10.71
CA GLN A 41 -5.91 18.44 11.21
C GLN A 41 -5.45 16.98 11.05
N MET A 42 -6.39 16.04 10.98
CA MET A 42 -6.08 14.63 10.76
C MET A 42 -5.64 14.36 9.32
N PRO A 43 -4.46 13.77 9.07
CA PRO A 43 -4.04 13.36 7.75
C PRO A 43 -4.81 12.12 7.29
N ILE A 44 -4.85 11.93 5.96
CA ILE A 44 -5.20 10.64 5.37
C ILE A 44 -3.91 9.86 5.18
N LEU A 45 -3.85 8.62 5.65
CA LEU A 45 -2.68 7.76 5.50
C LEU A 45 -2.95 6.71 4.42
N CYS A 46 -2.20 6.77 3.33
CA CYS A 46 -2.16 5.72 2.31
C CYS A 46 -0.98 4.79 2.63
N TYR A 47 -1.28 3.56 3.05
CA TYR A 47 -0.30 2.55 3.39
C TYR A 47 -0.15 1.56 2.23
N MET A 48 1.10 1.31 1.83
CA MET A 48 1.45 0.41 0.72
C MET A 48 2.56 -0.55 1.20
N PRO A 49 2.20 -1.74 1.71
CA PRO A 49 3.19 -2.73 2.12
C PRO A 49 3.84 -3.40 0.89
N GLN A 50 5.03 -3.94 1.09
CA GLN A 50 5.75 -4.70 0.06
C GLN A 50 5.22 -6.14 -0.01
N VAL A 51 4.06 -6.30 -0.65
CA VAL A 51 3.34 -7.58 -0.70
C VAL A 51 2.89 -7.90 -2.11
N LYS A 52 2.91 -9.19 -2.47
CA LYS A 52 2.30 -9.70 -3.70
C LYS A 52 0.82 -9.96 -3.43
N ASP A 53 -0.02 -8.96 -3.69
CA ASP A 53 -1.46 -9.05 -3.48
C ASP A 53 -2.09 -10.01 -4.49
N ALA A 54 -2.46 -11.21 -4.01
CA ALA A 54 -3.04 -12.27 -4.84
C ALA A 54 -4.37 -11.86 -5.51
N HIS A 55 -5.13 -10.96 -4.87
CA HIS A 55 -6.38 -10.48 -5.43
C HIS A 55 -6.12 -9.60 -6.65
N LEU A 56 -5.17 -8.67 -6.57
CA LEU A 56 -4.80 -7.81 -7.70
C LEU A 56 -4.20 -8.61 -8.86
N ILE A 57 -3.34 -9.58 -8.56
CA ILE A 57 -2.79 -10.47 -9.59
C ILE A 57 -3.91 -11.20 -10.32
N THR A 58 -4.91 -11.70 -9.58
CA THR A 58 -6.07 -12.39 -10.17
C THR A 58 -6.96 -11.44 -10.96
N GLN A 59 -7.21 -10.24 -10.44
CA GLN A 59 -8.07 -9.22 -11.06
C GLN A 59 -7.51 -8.75 -12.40
N TYR A 60 -6.19 -8.50 -12.46
CA TYR A 60 -5.53 -7.95 -13.65
C TYR A 60 -4.93 -9.02 -14.57
N LYS A 61 -5.11 -10.32 -14.27
CA LYS A 61 -4.44 -11.43 -14.99
C LYS A 61 -4.62 -11.43 -16.51
N ASN A 62 -5.72 -10.86 -16.99
CA ASN A 62 -6.10 -10.82 -18.41
C ASN A 62 -5.92 -9.43 -19.05
N ASP A 63 -5.43 -8.44 -18.30
CA ASP A 63 -5.21 -7.08 -18.81
C ASP A 63 -3.82 -7.00 -19.47
N SER A 64 -3.81 -6.70 -20.76
CA SER A 64 -2.60 -6.65 -21.58
C SER A 64 -1.57 -5.63 -21.08
N ASN A 65 -2.01 -4.58 -20.38
CA ASN A 65 -1.11 -3.57 -19.80
C ASN A 65 -0.29 -4.14 -18.62
N TYR A 66 -0.77 -5.21 -17.99
CA TYR A 66 -0.17 -5.78 -16.79
C TYR A 66 0.49 -7.15 -16.99
N THR A 67 0.38 -7.74 -18.19
CA THR A 67 0.92 -9.07 -18.51
C THR A 67 2.40 -9.24 -18.12
N SER A 68 3.24 -8.24 -18.41
CA SER A 68 4.68 -8.30 -18.07
C SER A 68 4.92 -8.37 -16.57
N TYR A 69 4.17 -7.60 -15.78
CA TYR A 69 4.23 -7.62 -14.32
C TYR A 69 3.76 -8.97 -13.78
N ILE A 70 2.61 -9.46 -14.22
CA ILE A 70 2.04 -10.74 -13.75
C ILE A 70 2.99 -11.91 -14.03
N ASN A 71 3.55 -11.97 -15.24
CA ASN A 71 4.51 -13.01 -15.59
C ASN A 71 5.76 -12.96 -14.72
N LYS A 72 6.30 -11.76 -14.46
CA LYS A 72 7.49 -11.59 -13.63
C LYS A 72 7.22 -11.90 -12.15
N LEU A 73 6.05 -11.50 -11.64
CA LEU A 73 5.69 -11.64 -10.23
C LEU A 73 5.11 -13.02 -9.89
N GLY A 74 4.78 -13.85 -10.87
CA GLY A 74 4.14 -15.15 -10.67
C GLY A 74 4.85 -16.02 -9.62
N SER A 75 6.17 -16.16 -9.74
CA SER A 75 7.01 -16.96 -8.84
C SER A 75 7.55 -16.20 -7.61
N LEU A 76 7.25 -14.90 -7.46
CA LEU A 76 7.78 -14.10 -6.36
C LEU A 76 7.18 -14.52 -5.01
N ASP A 77 8.02 -14.86 -4.05
CA ASP A 77 7.64 -15.07 -2.64
C ASP A 77 8.25 -13.95 -1.79
N CYS A 78 7.43 -12.97 -1.41
CA CYS A 78 7.92 -11.80 -0.66
C CYS A 78 8.51 -12.18 0.71
N ALA A 79 7.96 -13.19 1.39
CA ALA A 79 8.41 -13.58 2.72
C ALA A 79 9.77 -14.29 2.66
N LYS A 80 9.93 -15.19 1.69
CA LYS A 80 11.21 -15.86 1.44
C LYS A 80 12.28 -14.87 1.00
N GLU A 81 11.95 -13.96 0.09
CA GLU A 81 12.90 -12.98 -0.43
C GLU A 81 13.38 -11.99 0.63
N ALA A 82 12.50 -11.59 1.56
CA ALA A 82 12.84 -10.69 2.66
C ALA A 82 13.73 -11.35 3.74
N THR A 83 13.64 -12.67 3.91
CA THR A 83 14.38 -13.39 4.96
C THR A 83 15.70 -13.98 4.49
N SER A 84 15.74 -14.58 3.30
CA SER A 84 16.90 -15.34 2.81
C SER A 84 17.31 -14.99 1.38
N GLY A 85 16.50 -14.19 0.68
CA GLY A 85 16.65 -13.93 -0.73
C GLY A 85 17.30 -12.60 -1.06
N TYR A 86 16.91 -12.02 -2.19
CA TYR A 86 17.51 -10.77 -2.66
C TYR A 86 16.97 -9.52 -1.97
N ALA A 87 15.82 -9.58 -1.31
CA ALA A 87 15.20 -8.46 -0.61
C ALA A 87 15.55 -8.41 0.89
N ASN A 88 16.53 -9.20 1.33
CA ASN A 88 17.00 -9.18 2.72
C ASN A 88 17.70 -7.85 3.05
N THR A 89 17.40 -7.30 4.23
CA THR A 89 17.92 -6.00 4.71
C THR A 89 19.45 -5.90 4.72
N PHE A 90 20.16 -7.01 4.97
CA PHE A 90 21.63 -7.05 5.02
C PHE A 90 22.27 -7.33 3.66
N ARG A 91 21.47 -7.52 2.61
CA ARG A 91 21.99 -7.71 1.26
C ARG A 91 22.19 -6.36 0.59
N LEU A 92 23.47 -5.98 0.45
CA LEU A 92 23.86 -4.69 -0.14
C LEU A 92 24.11 -4.75 -1.66
N THR A 93 23.99 -5.94 -2.26
CA THR A 93 24.22 -6.14 -3.69
C THR A 93 23.05 -6.88 -4.36
N TYR A 94 22.64 -6.37 -5.50
CA TYR A 94 21.54 -6.90 -6.29
C TYR A 94 22.05 -7.30 -7.67
N LYS A 95 21.59 -8.45 -8.16
CA LYS A 95 21.64 -8.71 -9.60
C LYS A 95 20.54 -7.87 -10.25
N GLU A 96 20.79 -7.38 -11.46
CA GLU A 96 19.80 -6.56 -12.18
C GLU A 96 18.41 -7.23 -12.30
N PRO A 97 18.28 -8.55 -12.58
CA PRO A 97 16.98 -9.20 -12.62
C PRO A 97 16.24 -9.21 -11.27
N ASP A 98 16.98 -9.26 -10.16
CA ASP A 98 16.45 -9.29 -8.79
C ASP A 98 15.89 -7.89 -8.44
N ALA A 99 16.69 -6.85 -8.69
CA ALA A 99 16.28 -5.45 -8.50
C ALA A 99 15.05 -5.12 -9.36
N ASN A 100 15.04 -5.53 -10.63
CA ASN A 100 13.90 -5.32 -11.52
C ASN A 100 12.62 -6.00 -11.01
N THR A 101 12.72 -7.14 -10.33
CA THR A 101 11.55 -7.82 -9.74
C THR A 101 10.94 -6.99 -8.61
N VAL A 102 11.78 -6.46 -7.70
CA VAL A 102 11.32 -5.57 -6.61
C VAL A 102 10.66 -4.31 -7.18
N ILE A 103 11.30 -3.68 -8.17
CA ILE A 103 10.77 -2.48 -8.83
C ILE A 103 9.42 -2.78 -9.50
N MET A 104 9.30 -3.91 -10.19
CA MET A 104 8.05 -4.32 -10.83
C MET A 104 6.93 -4.56 -9.82
N LEU A 105 7.23 -5.15 -8.67
CA LEU A 105 6.23 -5.33 -7.60
C LEU A 105 5.66 -3.98 -7.14
N ILE A 106 6.54 -3.03 -6.80
CA ILE A 106 6.12 -1.71 -6.33
C ILE A 106 5.35 -0.96 -7.43
N LYS A 107 5.83 -0.99 -8.68
CA LYS A 107 5.14 -0.36 -9.80
C LYS A 107 3.75 -0.96 -10.03
N PHE A 108 3.62 -2.28 -10.02
CA PHE A 108 2.33 -2.96 -10.18
C PHE A 108 1.34 -2.54 -9.08
N ASN A 109 1.79 -2.58 -7.82
CA ASN A 109 0.97 -2.18 -6.68
C ASN A 109 0.56 -0.71 -6.75
N MET A 110 1.44 0.20 -7.20
CA MET A 110 1.09 1.62 -7.35
C MET A 110 0.12 1.86 -8.52
N LEU A 111 0.38 1.28 -9.69
CA LEU A 111 -0.39 1.53 -10.90
C LEU A 111 -1.83 1.03 -10.76
N THR A 112 -2.03 -0.16 -10.19
CA THR A 112 -3.36 -0.73 -9.96
C THR A 112 -4.19 0.07 -8.95
N GLN A 113 -3.57 0.98 -8.18
CA GLN A 113 -4.22 1.76 -7.12
C GLN A 113 -4.33 3.25 -7.45
N ILE A 114 -3.96 3.65 -8.68
CA ILE A 114 -3.93 5.05 -9.09
C ILE A 114 -5.28 5.75 -8.93
N GLU A 115 -6.39 5.06 -9.24
CA GLU A 115 -7.74 5.60 -9.08
C GLU A 115 -8.11 5.81 -7.61
N VAL A 116 -7.72 4.88 -6.73
CA VAL A 116 -7.97 4.98 -5.29
C VAL A 116 -7.21 6.18 -4.70
N ILE A 117 -5.95 6.35 -5.10
CA ILE A 117 -5.12 7.50 -4.71
C ILE A 117 -5.78 8.80 -5.20
N ARG A 118 -6.17 8.87 -6.48
CA ARG A 118 -6.79 10.06 -7.07
C ARG A 118 -8.09 10.44 -6.39
N ASN A 119 -8.96 9.46 -6.14
CA ASN A 119 -10.24 9.71 -5.47
C ASN A 119 -10.02 10.15 -4.02
N THR A 120 -9.06 9.55 -3.32
CA THR A 120 -8.68 9.96 -1.97
C THR A 120 -8.16 11.41 -1.93
N MET A 121 -7.35 11.83 -2.90
CA MET A 121 -6.91 13.22 -3.00
C MET A 121 -8.08 14.18 -3.26
N LYS A 122 -8.98 13.83 -4.19
CA LYS A 122 -10.18 14.64 -4.48
C LYS A 122 -11.05 14.82 -3.24
N GLU A 123 -11.33 13.73 -2.52
CA GLU A 123 -12.10 13.77 -1.27
C GLU A 123 -11.47 14.72 -0.26
N ARG A 124 -10.14 14.66 -0.06
CA ARG A 124 -9.44 15.54 0.88
C ARG A 124 -9.52 17.01 0.47
N ILE A 125 -9.34 17.31 -0.82
CA ILE A 125 -9.44 18.68 -1.35
C ILE A 125 -10.86 19.22 -1.13
N LEU A 126 -11.88 18.43 -1.46
CA LEU A 126 -13.28 18.82 -1.29
C LEU A 126 -13.64 19.04 0.18
N ALA A 127 -13.17 18.17 1.07
CA ALA A 127 -13.43 18.30 2.48
C ALA A 127 -12.77 19.56 3.07
N LYS A 128 -11.52 19.87 2.66
CA LYS A 128 -10.85 21.13 3.00
C LYS A 128 -11.63 22.36 2.54
N ARG A 129 -12.21 22.34 1.34
CA ARG A 129 -13.01 23.45 0.82
C ARG A 129 -14.32 23.66 1.59
N LYS A 130 -14.95 22.58 2.07
CA LYS A 130 -16.21 22.65 2.82
C LYS A 130 -16.02 23.14 4.27
N GLY A 131 -14.88 22.84 4.90
CA GLY A 131 -14.58 23.29 6.26
C GLY A 131 -14.01 24.72 6.37
N VAL A 132 -14.09 25.52 5.30
CA VAL A 132 -13.64 26.93 5.23
C VAL A 132 -14.84 27.90 5.16
N GLN A 133 -16.07 27.38 5.30
CA GLN A 133 -17.28 28.18 5.55
C GLN A 133 -17.60 28.18 7.04
#